data_AF-A0A132T589-F1
#
_entry.id   AF-A0A132T589-F1
#
_cell.length_a   1.000
_cell.length_b   1.000
_cell.length_c   1.000
_cell.angle_alpha   90.00
_cell.angle_beta   90.00
_cell.angle_gamma   90.00
#
_symmetry.space_group_name_H-M   'P 1'
#
loop_
_entity.id
_entity.type
_entity.pdbx_description
1 polymer ?
#
loop_
_entity_poly.entity_id
_entity_poly.type
_entity_poly.pdbx_seq_one_letter_code
_entity_poly.pdbx_strand_id
1 'polypeptide(L)'
;MRYTEATLDGVIRVIVTTLGIEERADTLEASTRLLDGMPELHSMAVVALAVALEREFDLEIDDEDLTGEVFETIGTLAEFVEECCSTSQLTRTEAG
;
A
#
# COMPACT_ATOMS: atom_id res chain seq x y z
N MET A 1 3.32 -15.56 3.44
CA MET A 1 2.46 -14.39 3.21
C MET A 1 1.87 -14.00 4.53
N ARG A 2 2.24 -12.82 5.01
CA ARG A 2 1.81 -12.25 6.29
C ARG A 2 0.68 -11.21 6.15
N TYR A 3 -0.06 -11.21 5.04
CA TYR A 3 -1.27 -10.38 4.84
C TYR A 3 -2.50 -11.25 4.58
N THR A 4 -3.67 -10.66 4.78
CA THR A 4 -4.97 -11.20 4.39
C THR A 4 -5.34 -10.80 2.95
N GLU A 5 -6.22 -11.58 2.32
CA GLU A 5 -6.77 -11.25 0.98
C GLU A 5 -7.51 -9.90 0.98
N ALA A 6 -8.13 -9.53 2.10
CA ALA A 6 -8.80 -8.24 2.25
C ALA A 6 -7.81 -7.08 2.18
N THR A 7 -6.67 -7.19 2.86
CA THR A 7 -5.59 -6.19 2.82
C THR A 7 -5.00 -6.10 1.41
N LEU A 8 -4.77 -7.23 0.74
CA LEU A 8 -4.28 -7.26 -0.64
C LEU A 8 -5.25 -6.57 -1.62
N ASP A 9 -6.54 -6.90 -1.56
CA ASP A 9 -7.57 -6.29 -2.42
C ASP A 9 -7.68 -4.77 -2.18
N GLY A 10 -7.61 -4.34 -0.91
CA GLY A 10 -7.58 -2.92 -0.55
C GLY A 10 -6.37 -2.21 -1.15
N VAL A 11 -5.17 -2.78 -1.03
CA VAL A 11 -3.95 -2.21 -1.62
C VAL A 11 -4.06 -2.11 -3.13
N ILE A 12 -4.53 -3.18 -3.81
CA ILE A 12 -4.73 -3.17 -5.26
C ILE A 12 -5.70 -2.06 -5.66
N ARG A 13 -6.84 -1.95 -4.95
CA ARG A 13 -7.86 -0.91 -5.19
C ARG A 13 -7.29 0.49 -5.07
N VAL A 14 -6.47 0.75 -4.04
CA VAL A 14 -5.84 2.06 -3.84
C VAL A 14 -4.83 2.35 -4.95
N ILE A 15 -4.02 1.36 -5.36
CA ILE A 15 -3.07 1.52 -6.47
C ILE A 15 -3.80 1.86 -7.77
N VAL A 16 -4.83 1.09 -8.13
CA VAL A 16 -5.53 1.32 -9.40
C VAL A 16 -6.31 2.63 -9.41
N THR A 17 -6.83 3.05 -8.26
CA THR A 17 -7.52 4.34 -8.13
C THR A 17 -6.53 5.50 -8.23
N THR A 18 -5.37 5.38 -7.58
CA THR A 18 -4.32 6.41 -7.59
C THR A 18 -3.71 6.58 -8.98
N LEU A 19 -3.47 5.48 -9.69
CA LEU A 19 -2.88 5.47 -11.03
C LEU A 19 -3.90 5.59 -12.17
N GLY A 20 -5.20 5.47 -11.86
CA GLY A 20 -6.28 5.48 -12.86
C GLY A 20 -6.29 4.26 -13.78
N ILE A 21 -5.86 3.09 -13.29
CA ILE A 21 -5.77 1.83 -14.04
C ILE A 21 -6.76 0.78 -13.51
N GLU A 22 -7.96 1.20 -13.11
CA GLU A 22 -9.02 0.33 -12.55
C GLU A 22 -9.33 -0.88 -13.43
N GLU A 23 -9.21 -0.71 -14.76
CA GLU A 23 -9.39 -1.78 -15.75
C GLU A 23 -8.37 -2.93 -15.65
N ARG A 24 -7.22 -2.69 -14.98
CA ARG A 24 -6.17 -3.68 -14.78
C ARG A 24 -6.20 -4.31 -13.40
N ALA A 25 -7.09 -3.89 -12.50
CA ALA A 25 -7.15 -4.36 -11.11
C ALA A 25 -7.18 -5.89 -11.02
N ASP A 26 -8.03 -6.56 -11.80
CA ASP A 26 -8.16 -8.03 -11.82
C ASP A 26 -6.92 -8.77 -12.34
N THR A 27 -5.97 -8.06 -12.97
CA THR A 27 -4.72 -8.64 -13.48
C THR A 27 -3.54 -8.46 -12.52
N LEU A 28 -3.74 -7.65 -11.48
CA LEU A 28 -2.72 -7.38 -10.48
C LEU A 28 -2.78 -8.44 -9.38
N GLU A 29 -1.63 -9.08 -9.12
CA GLU A 29 -1.49 -10.04 -8.04
C GLU A 29 -0.34 -9.63 -7.12
N ALA A 30 -0.23 -10.28 -5.96
CA ALA A 30 0.84 -10.01 -4.99
C ALA A 30 2.25 -10.12 -5.58
N SER A 31 2.45 -10.93 -6.62
CA SER A 31 3.76 -11.09 -7.29
C SER A 31 4.03 -10.00 -8.35
N THR A 32 3.06 -9.14 -8.63
CA THR A 32 3.20 -8.05 -9.61
C THR A 32 4.14 -6.99 -9.07
N ARG A 33 5.14 -6.62 -9.88
CA ARG A 33 6.09 -5.57 -9.55
C ARG A 33 5.49 -4.18 -9.80
N LEU A 34 5.68 -3.26 -8.86
CA LEU A 34 5.19 -1.88 -9.00
C LEU A 34 6.24 -1.01 -9.70
N LEU A 35 7.42 -0.82 -9.09
CA LEU A 35 8.45 0.06 -9.64
C LEU A 35 9.01 -0.39 -10.99
N ASP A 36 9.19 -1.70 -11.19
CA ASP A 36 9.65 -2.25 -12.48
C ASP A 36 8.50 -2.52 -13.47
N GLY A 37 7.26 -2.65 -12.97
CA GLY A 37 6.12 -3.09 -13.78
C GLY A 37 5.18 -1.97 -14.22
N MET A 38 5.23 -0.80 -13.60
CA MET A 38 4.29 0.31 -13.84
C MET A 38 5.04 1.62 -14.13
N PRO A 39 5.10 2.09 -15.39
CA PRO A 39 5.68 3.39 -15.72
C PRO A 39 4.91 4.57 -15.09
N GLU A 40 3.67 4.36 -14.66
CA GLU A 40 2.82 5.36 -14.01
C GLU A 40 3.25 5.64 -12.55
N LEU A 41 3.95 4.71 -11.90
CA LEU A 41 4.40 4.85 -10.52
C LEU A 41 5.67 5.73 -10.43
N HIS A 42 5.50 7.02 -10.68
CA HIS A 42 6.56 8.03 -10.56
C HIS A 42 6.72 8.54 -9.12
N SER A 43 7.82 9.23 -8.79
CA SER A 43 8.09 9.78 -7.44
C SER A 43 6.92 10.52 -6.78
N MET A 44 6.09 11.23 -7.56
CA MET A 44 4.92 11.94 -7.02
C MET A 44 3.70 11.04 -6.77
N ALA A 45 3.64 9.89 -7.44
CA ALA A 45 2.56 8.91 -7.31
C ALA A 45 2.81 8.04 -6.08
N VAL A 46 4.08 7.77 -5.75
CA VAL A 46 4.46 7.08 -4.50
C VAL A 46 3.90 7.82 -3.28
N VAL A 47 4.09 9.15 -3.23
CA VAL A 47 3.55 9.98 -2.14
C VAL A 47 2.02 9.97 -2.14
N ALA A 48 1.39 10.14 -3.30
CA ALA A 48 -0.08 10.10 -3.39
C ALA A 48 -0.66 8.73 -2.98
N LEU A 49 0.03 7.65 -3.36
CA LEU A 49 -0.32 6.28 -3.04
C LEU A 49 -0.21 6.03 -1.53
N ALA A 50 0.88 6.47 -0.90
CA ALA A 50 1.04 6.39 0.54
C ALA A 50 -0.10 7.11 1.27
N VAL A 51 -0.38 8.36 0.91
CA VAL A 51 -1.49 9.14 1.50
C VAL A 51 -2.83 8.45 1.29
N ALA A 52 -3.04 7.79 0.14
CA ALA A 52 -4.27 7.06 -0.12
C ALA A 52 -4.37 5.78 0.73
N LEU A 53 -3.26 5.06 0.96
CA LEU A 53 -3.20 3.90 1.84
C LEU A 53 -3.44 4.28 3.30
N GLU A 54 -2.81 5.35 3.78
CA GLU A 54 -3.03 5.91 5.11
C GLU A 54 -4.52 6.16 5.38
N ARG A 55 -5.21 6.76 4.40
CA ARG A 55 -6.63 7.09 4.49
C ARG A 55 -7.54 5.88 4.39
N GLU A 56 -7.20 4.90 3.54
CA GLU A 56 -8.01 3.69 3.36
C GLU A 56 -7.94 2.79 4.59
N PHE A 57 -6.76 2.68 5.20
CA PHE A 57 -6.49 1.76 6.29
C PHE A 57 -6.37 2.43 7.68
N ASP A 58 -6.61 3.75 7.77
CA ASP A 58 -6.52 4.56 9.00
C ASP A 58 -5.16 4.37 9.71
N LEU A 59 -4.08 4.45 8.93
CA LEU A 59 -2.69 4.26 9.36
C LEU A 59 -1.83 5.47 9.02
N GLU A 60 -0.66 5.56 9.64
CA GLU A 60 0.34 6.59 9.41
C GLU A 60 1.58 5.90 8.82
N ILE A 61 2.04 6.35 7.65
CA ILE A 61 3.24 5.85 6.99
C ILE A 61 4.23 6.99 6.87
N ASP A 62 5.41 6.85 7.46
CA ASP A 62 6.45 7.86 7.33
C ASP A 62 7.11 7.78 5.94
N ASP A 63 7.50 8.94 5.39
CA ASP A 63 8.26 9.02 4.14
C ASP A 63 9.58 8.22 4.21
N GLU A 64 10.15 8.02 5.40
CA GLU A 64 11.35 7.20 5.60
C GLU A 64 11.09 5.68 5.43
N ASP A 65 9.87 5.22 5.72
CA ASP A 65 9.45 3.83 5.54
C ASP A 65 9.09 3.52 4.09
N LEU A 66 8.71 4.54 3.31
CA LEU A 66 8.39 4.46 1.87
C LEU A 66 9.63 4.26 0.99
N THR A 67 10.33 3.15 1.22
CA THR A 67 11.50 2.75 0.44
C THR A 67 11.11 2.00 -0.82
N GLY A 68 12.01 1.98 -1.82
CA GLY A 68 11.78 1.24 -3.06
C GLY A 68 11.58 -0.28 -2.86
N GLU A 69 12.01 -0.83 -1.72
CA GLU A 69 11.79 -2.24 -1.37
C GLU A 69 10.32 -2.52 -1.02
N VAL A 70 9.65 -1.60 -0.31
CA VAL A 70 8.22 -1.74 0.03
C VAL A 70 7.35 -1.65 -1.23
N PHE A 71 7.80 -0.87 -2.22
CA PHE A 71 7.20 -0.75 -3.55
C PHE A 71 7.77 -1.73 -4.58
N GLU A 72 8.47 -2.79 -4.16
CA GLU A 72 8.96 -3.80 -5.10
C GLU A 72 7.79 -4.58 -5.71
N THR A 73 6.88 -5.07 -4.87
CA THR A 73 5.69 -5.83 -5.28
C THR A 73 4.45 -5.44 -4.48
N ILE A 74 3.27 -5.74 -5.03
CA ILE A 74 1.99 -5.54 -4.32
C ILE A 74 1.96 -6.37 -3.03
N GLY A 75 2.54 -7.57 -3.04
CA GLY A 75 2.63 -8.42 -1.86
C GLY A 75 3.45 -7.78 -0.74
N THR A 76 4.61 -7.21 -1.06
CA THR A 76 5.46 -6.52 -0.07
C THR A 76 4.72 -5.35 0.57
N LEU A 77 4.03 -4.54 -0.25
CA LEU A 77 3.24 -3.42 0.23
C LEU A 77 2.08 -3.86 1.12
N ALA A 78 1.39 -4.96 0.77
CA ALA A 78 0.34 -5.53 1.59
C ALA A 78 0.87 -6.11 2.91
N GLU A 79 2.06 -6.73 2.93
CA GLU A 79 2.71 -7.18 4.17
C GLU A 79 2.99 -5.99 5.09
N PHE A 80 3.53 -4.89 4.54
CA PHE A 80 3.81 -3.67 5.28
C PHE A 80 2.54 -3.06 5.90
N VAL A 81 1.47 -2.91 5.10
CA VAL A 81 0.17 -2.39 5.58
C VAL A 81 -0.41 -3.26 6.68
N GLU A 82 -0.34 -4.59 6.55
CA GLU A 82 -0.82 -5.50 7.58
C GLU A 82 -0.02 -5.39 8.89
N GLU A 83 1.31 -5.28 8.79
CA GLU A 83 2.17 -5.08 9.96
C GLU A 83 1.87 -3.75 10.67
N CYS A 84 1.63 -2.66 9.92
CA CYS A 84 1.19 -1.38 10.47
C CYS A 84 -0.19 -1.48 11.12
N CYS A 85 -1.18 -2.09 10.46
CA CYS A 85 -2.53 -2.23 11.02
C CYS A 85 -2.55 -3.09 12.30
N SER A 86 -1.72 -4.13 12.35
CA SER A 86 -1.54 -4.94 13.56
C SER A 86 -0.86 -4.17 14.69
N THR A 87 -0.01 -3.19 14.37
CA THR A 87 0.76 -2.41 15.35
C THR A 87 -0.02 -1.19 15.86
N SER A 88 -0.74 -0.49 14.97
CA SER A 88 -1.51 0.72 15.30
C SER A 88 -2.70 0.47 16.23
N GLN A 89 -3.16 -0.78 16.38
CA GLN A 89 -4.16 -1.15 17.40
C GLN A 89 -3.60 -1.08 18.84
N LEU A 90 -2.28 -1.04 19.03
CA LEU A 90 -1.64 -0.98 20.36
C LEU A 90 -1.37 0.46 20.83
N THR A 91 -1.37 1.46 19.94
CA THR A 91 -1.05 2.86 20.29
C THR A 91 -2.29 3.76 20.46
N ARG A 92 -3.51 3.24 20.29
CA ARG A 92 -4.75 3.96 20.64
C ARG A 92 -5.04 3.87 22.14
N THR A 93 -4.07 4.26 22.95
CA THR A 93 -4.24 4.68 24.35
C THR A 93 -3.42 5.96 24.48
N GLU A 94 -4.06 7.04 24.95
CA GLU A 94 -3.47 8.32 25.37
C GLU A 94 -3.54 9.51 24.40
N ALA A 95 -4.67 10.25 24.47
CA ALA A 95 -4.75 11.70 24.78
C ALA A 95 -6.24 12.09 24.66
N GLY A 96 -6.94 12.63 25.67
CA GLY A 96 -6.50 13.60 26.68
C GLY A 96 -7.14 14.94 26.35
#